data_AF-A0A6M0AQ79-F1
#
_entry.id   AF-A0A6M0AQ79-F1
#
_cell.length_a   1.000
_cell.length_b   1.000
_cell.length_c   1.000
_cell.angle_alpha   90.00
_cell.angle_beta   90.00
_cell.angle_gamma   90.00
#
_symmetry.space_group_name_H-M   'P 1'
#
loop_
_entity.id
_entity.type
_entity.pdbx_description
1 polymer ?
#
loop_
_entity_poly.entity_id
_entity_poly.type
_entity_poly.pdbx_seq_one_letter_code
_entity_poly.pdbx_strand_id
1 'polypeptide(L)' 'EGEGVLPVPPELIGPDPAIARPYLMALSTAFFKTYIAKQPEYASYLSESYVKEISQDPLNLFLIQSLQENQLK' A
#
# COMPACT_ATOMS: atom_id res chain seq x y z
N GLU A 1 -4.44 -27.67 24.48
CA GLU A 1 -4.90 -27.28 23.14
C GLU A 1 -4.08 -26.09 22.68
N GLY A 2 -3.42 -26.21 21.53
CA GLY A 2 -2.49 -25.21 21.00
C GLY A 2 -1.85 -25.71 19.71
N GLU A 3 -2.62 -26.37 18.87
CA GLU A 3 -2.20 -26.85 17.56
C GLU A 3 -2.48 -25.75 16.52
N GLY A 4 -1.51 -25.49 15.63
CA GLY A 4 -1.83 -24.92 14.32
C GLY A 4 -1.30 -23.53 13.99
N VAL A 5 -0.11 -23.13 14.45
CA VAL A 5 0.60 -22.01 13.80
C VAL A 5 1.87 -22.55 13.15
N LEU A 6 1.73 -22.96 11.88
CA LEU A 6 2.90 -23.16 11.04
C LEU A 6 3.52 -21.76 10.80
N PRO A 7 4.78 -21.53 11.18
CA PRO A 7 5.42 -20.24 10.96
C PRO A 7 5.53 -20.01 9.45
N VAL A 8 5.26 -18.77 9.02
CA VAL A 8 5.44 -18.37 7.62
C VAL A 8 6.93 -18.43 7.30
N PRO A 9 7.34 -19.08 6.19
CA PRO A 9 8.73 -19.09 5.75
C PRO A 9 9.27 -17.66 5.63
N PRO A 10 10.45 -17.34 6.21
CA PRO A 10 11.01 -16.00 6.18
C PRO A 10 11.16 -15.42 4.77
N GLU A 11 11.36 -16.27 3.77
CA GLU A 11 11.49 -15.88 2.36
C GLU A 11 10.19 -15.33 1.77
N LEU A 12 9.04 -15.61 2.42
CA LEU A 12 7.72 -15.11 2.03
C LEU A 12 7.28 -13.89 2.84
N ILE A 13 7.97 -13.60 3.95
CA ILE A 13 7.75 -12.40 4.75
C ILE A 13 8.57 -11.31 4.07
N GLY A 14 7.90 -10.45 3.29
CA GLY A 14 8.56 -9.37 2.55
C GLY A 14 9.49 -8.49 3.40
N PRO A 15 10.26 -7.59 2.78
CA PRO A 15 11.48 -7.00 3.35
C PRO A 15 11.36 -6.47 4.79
N ASP A 16 10.26 -5.77 5.11
CA ASP A 16 9.94 -5.36 6.47
C ASP A 16 8.43 -5.12 6.67
N PRO A 17 7.73 -5.96 7.46
CA PRO A 17 6.33 -5.74 7.81
C PRO A 17 6.07 -4.46 8.61
N ALA A 18 7.04 -3.95 9.35
CA ALA A 18 6.92 -2.71 10.11
C ALA A 18 6.79 -1.49 9.20
N ILE A 19 7.31 -1.57 7.97
CA ILE A 19 7.20 -0.52 6.94
C ILE A 19 5.93 -0.75 6.09
N ALA A 20 5.64 -1.99 5.70
CA ALA A 20 4.50 -2.31 4.83
C ALA A 20 3.14 -2.03 5.49
N ARG A 21 2.98 -2.30 6.79
CA ARG A 21 1.70 -2.15 7.49
C ARG A 21 1.21 -0.70 7.55
N PRO A 22 2.04 0.29 7.93
CA PRO A 22 1.66 1.70 7.86
C PRO A 22 1.21 2.15 6.47
N TYR A 23 1.91 1.74 5.41
CA TYR A 23 1.52 2.07 4.04
C TYR A 23 0.14 1.53 3.68
N LEU A 24 -0.10 0.25 3.98
CA LEU A 24 -1.41 -0.36 3.75
C LEU A 24 -2.50 0.37 4.51
N MET A 25 -2.29 0.71 5.78
CA MET A 25 -3.26 1.45 6.58
C MET A 25 -3.54 2.84 5.99
N ALA A 26 -2.50 3.60 5.67
CA ALA A 26 -2.64 4.96 5.15
C ALA A 26 -3.34 4.99 3.78
N LEU A 27 -2.86 4.19 2.83
CA LEU A 27 -3.37 4.20 1.46
C LEU A 27 -4.76 3.56 1.36
N SER A 28 -5.03 2.49 2.12
CA SER A 28 -6.37 1.89 2.17
C SER A 28 -7.37 2.85 2.81
N THR A 29 -6.98 3.56 3.87
CA THR A 29 -7.82 4.59 4.49
C THR A 29 -8.12 5.71 3.50
N ALA A 30 -7.10 6.24 2.82
CA ALA A 30 -7.28 7.28 1.82
C ALA A 30 -8.19 6.81 0.68
N PHE A 31 -7.98 5.59 0.16
CA PHE A 31 -8.81 5.00 -0.90
C PHE A 31 -10.28 4.87 -0.48
N PHE A 32 -10.55 4.22 0.65
CA PHE A 32 -11.92 3.99 1.10
C PHE A 32 -12.64 5.29 1.47
N LYS A 33 -11.95 6.23 2.11
CA LYS A 33 -12.55 7.54 2.40
C LYS A 33 -12.87 8.32 1.13
N THR A 34 -11.96 8.32 0.15
CA THR A 34 -12.16 9.01 -1.11
C THR A 34 -13.32 8.41 -1.91
N TYR A 35 -13.30 7.09 -2.16
CA TYR A 35 -14.20 6.48 -3.15
C TYR A 35 -15.47 5.88 -2.56
N ILE A 36 -15.42 5.34 -1.33
CA ILE A 36 -16.59 4.72 -0.68
C ILE A 36 -17.31 5.75 0.18
N ALA A 37 -16.61 6.41 1.11
CA ALA A 37 -17.20 7.39 2.01
C ALA A 37 -17.45 8.78 1.38
N LYS A 38 -17.00 8.99 0.14
CA LYS A 38 -17.18 10.23 -0.64
C LYS A 38 -16.60 11.49 0.05
N GLN A 39 -15.43 11.34 0.65
CA GLN A 39 -14.66 12.43 1.28
C GLN A 39 -13.50 12.85 0.35
N PRO A 40 -13.72 13.78 -0.60
CA PRO A 40 -12.74 14.13 -1.63
C PRO A 40 -11.45 14.75 -1.09
N GLU A 41 -11.45 15.30 0.12
CA GLU A 41 -10.26 15.84 0.77
C GLU A 41 -9.14 14.80 0.96
N TYR A 42 -9.50 13.51 1.02
CA TYR A 42 -8.54 12.41 1.12
C TYR A 42 -7.87 12.04 -0.21
N ALA A 43 -8.35 12.57 -1.34
CA ALA A 43 -7.75 12.28 -2.65
C ALA A 43 -6.31 12.79 -2.76
N SER A 44 -5.95 13.83 -1.98
CA SER A 44 -4.58 14.36 -1.91
C SER A 44 -3.55 13.31 -1.46
N TYR A 45 -3.97 12.38 -0.60
CA TYR A 45 -3.14 11.25 -0.13
C TYR A 45 -3.05 10.09 -1.15
N LEU A 46 -3.74 10.19 -2.28
CA LEU A 46 -3.68 9.26 -3.42
C LEU A 46 -2.99 9.90 -4.63
N SER A 47 -2.01 10.77 -4.36
CA SER A 47 -1.17 11.39 -5.38
C SER A 47 0.20 10.73 -5.45
N GLU A 48 0.80 10.71 -6.66
CA GLU A 48 2.16 10.20 -6.84
C GLU A 48 3.18 10.96 -5.97
N SER A 49 3.03 12.29 -5.86
CA SER A 49 3.88 13.14 -5.02
C SER A 49 3.84 12.73 -3.56
N TYR A 50 2.64 12.52 -3.00
CA TYR A 50 2.51 12.11 -1.60
C TYR A 50 3.07 10.71 -1.37
N VAL A 51 2.77 9.76 -2.27
CA VAL A 51 3.28 8.38 -2.15
C VAL A 51 4.80 8.34 -2.23
N LYS A 52 5.41 9.17 -3.08
CA LYS A 52 6.86 9.32 -3.17
C LYS A 52 7.47 9.95 -1.91
N GLU A 53 6.78 10.91 -1.29
CA GLU A 53 7.22 11.56 -0.04
C GLU A 53 7.24 10.60 1.14
N ILE A 54 6.24 9.71 1.25
CA ILE A 54 6.17 8.72 2.35
C ILE A 54 6.96 7.44 2.07
N SER A 55 7.56 7.28 0.89
CA SER A 55 8.32 6.10 0.48
C SER A 55 9.61 5.95 1.29
N GLN A 56 9.91 4.75 1.75
CA GLN A 56 11.07 4.43 2.59
C GLN A 56 11.76 3.15 2.11
N ASP A 57 13.08 3.16 2.12
CA ASP A 57 13.88 1.95 1.91
C ASP A 57 13.60 0.92 3.04
N PRO A 58 13.53 -0.39 2.75
CA PRO A 58 13.75 -1.06 1.45
C PRO A 58 12.49 -1.18 0.57
N LEU A 59 11.36 -0.57 0.96
CA LEU A 59 10.08 -0.71 0.27
C LEU A 59 9.66 0.58 -0.44
N ASN A 60 10.18 0.77 -1.65
CA ASN A 60 9.85 1.92 -2.48
C ASN A 60 8.42 1.84 -3.03
N LEU A 61 7.68 2.95 -2.95
CA LEU A 61 6.29 3.03 -3.38
C LEU A 61 6.12 3.74 -4.72
N PHE A 62 5.20 3.23 -5.53
CA PHE A 62 4.72 3.84 -6.76
C PHE A 62 3.21 3.70 -6.81
N LEU A 63 2.50 4.77 -7.17
CA LEU A 63 1.05 4.75 -7.31
C LEU A 63 0.66 4.97 -8.77
N ILE A 64 0.01 3.96 -9.35
CA ILE A 64 -0.51 4.03 -10.71
C ILE A 64 -2.03 4.09 -10.64
N GLN A 65 -2.62 5.19 -11.09
CA GLN A 65 -4.08 5.38 -11.04
C GLN A 65 -4.80 4.72 -12.23
N SER A 66 -4.12 4.61 -13.37
CA SER A 66 -4.65 4.02 -14.59
C SER A 66 -3.51 3.44 -15.42
N LEU A 67 -3.72 2.26 -15.98
CA LEU A 67 -2.85 1.70 -17.02
C LEU A 67 -3.58 1.76 -18.36
N GLN A 68 -2.91 2.30 -19.36
CA GLN A 68 -3.32 2.16 -20.76
C GLN A 68 -2.79 0.85 -21.32
N GLU A 69 -3.47 0.26 -22.31
CA GLU A 69 -3.05 -1.02 -22.93
C GLU A 69 -1.61 -0.98 -23.45
N ASN A 70 -1.15 0.18 -23.94
CA ASN A 70 0.21 0.35 -24.42
C ASN A 70 1.29 0.31 -23.31
N GLN A 71 0.91 0.33 -22.03
CA GLN A 71 1.79 0.23 -20.86
C GLN A 71 1.91 -1.20 -20.30
N LEU A 72 1.11 -2.17 -20.78
CA LEU A 72 1.05 -3.55 -20.27
C LEU A 72 2.08 -4.51 -20.88
N LYS A 73 3.20 -4.00 -21.41
CA LYS A 73 4.18 -4.80 -22.17
C LYS A 73 4.83 -5.92 -21.37
#